data_AF-T0NA68-F1
#
_entry.id   AF-T0NA68-F1
#
_cell.length_a   1.000
_cell.length_b   1.000
_cell.length_c   1.000
_cell.angle_alpha   90.00
_cell.angle_beta   90.00
_cell.angle_gamma   90.00
#
_symmetry.space_group_name_H-M   'P 1'
#
loop_
_entity.id
_entity.type
_entity.pdbx_description
1 polymer ?
#
loop_
_entity_poly.entity_id
_entity_poly.type
_entity_poly.pdbx_seq_one_letter_code
_entity_poly.pdbx_strand_id
1 'polypeptide(L)'
;MPSYIKEIFDEGLPADFRLIGATTRSPEEIIPAIRSRCVEIFFRGLQPEEIEVIARKAMSKIGLILEEKAAEIVGKYATNGRDAVNLIQLASGIAINEERTTVTVSDIEWVIENGQYSPRPDKKINERPQIGYVNGLAVYGANMGAVMEIEASAMKSKNKDGEVRITGIVEEEEISGGNKKMRRKSTAKCSTENVITVLEKFYNLDTKGYDIHINFPGGAPVDGPSAGIAITTAVYSAITGKCVDNNIAMTGEISIHGLVKPVGGVNAKVQAAKKAGATKVLIPKDNWQDSFAALEGVKIIPVSSIKEVIEEAIMDEQIFHITVENIEQKVDILSATSLDA
;
A
#
# COMPACT_ATOMS: atom_id res chain seq x y z
N MET A 1 -50.69 30.33 -18.83
CA MET A 1 -49.73 29.88 -17.79
C MET A 1 -50.12 30.55 -16.49
N PRO A 2 -50.24 29.83 -15.37
CA PRO A 2 -50.57 30.43 -14.07
C PRO A 2 -49.57 31.52 -13.69
N SER A 3 -50.03 32.60 -13.06
CA SER A 3 -49.20 33.76 -12.68
C SER A 3 -48.02 33.37 -11.80
N TYR A 4 -48.23 32.45 -10.84
CA TYR A 4 -47.17 31.96 -9.96
C TYR A 4 -46.04 31.21 -10.68
N ILE A 5 -46.34 30.54 -11.81
CA ILE A 5 -45.29 29.90 -12.62
C ILE A 5 -44.48 30.96 -13.35
N LYS A 6 -45.14 32.01 -13.86
CA LYS A 6 -44.46 33.12 -14.53
C LYS A 6 -43.49 33.83 -13.58
N GLU A 7 -43.92 34.06 -12.35
CA GLU A 7 -43.14 34.71 -11.29
C GLU A 7 -41.90 33.89 -10.89
N ILE A 8 -42.01 32.56 -10.81
CA ILE A 8 -40.87 31.66 -10.55
C ILE A 8 -39.82 31.72 -11.68
N PHE A 9 -40.25 31.84 -12.94
CA PHE A 9 -39.31 31.95 -14.07
C PHE A 9 -38.71 33.35 -14.21
N ASP A 10 -39.48 34.39 -13.91
CA ASP A 10 -39.04 35.79 -14.03
C ASP A 10 -38.14 36.22 -12.85
N GLU A 11 -38.45 35.80 -11.62
CA GLU A 11 -37.72 36.21 -10.41
C GLU A 11 -36.84 35.12 -9.79
N GLY A 12 -37.04 33.86 -10.19
CA GLY A 12 -36.39 32.71 -9.55
C GLY A 12 -37.02 32.37 -8.19
N LEU A 13 -36.76 31.16 -7.69
CA LEU A 13 -37.06 30.80 -6.30
C LEU A 13 -35.82 31.03 -5.44
N PRO A 14 -35.94 31.63 -4.24
CA PRO A 14 -34.82 31.74 -3.32
C PRO A 14 -34.39 30.34 -2.89
N ALA A 15 -33.19 29.94 -3.31
CA ALA A 15 -32.58 28.66 -2.98
C ALA A 15 -31.29 28.92 -2.19
N ASP A 16 -31.45 29.39 -0.96
CA ASP A 16 -30.34 29.57 -0.02
C ASP A 16 -30.10 28.27 0.74
N PHE A 17 -29.10 27.50 0.31
CA PHE A 17 -28.70 26.26 0.95
C PHE A 17 -27.18 26.09 0.91
N ARG A 18 -26.67 25.31 1.86
CA ARG A 18 -25.28 24.84 1.83
C ARG A 18 -25.23 23.51 1.08
N LEU A 19 -24.56 23.50 -0.07
CA LEU A 19 -24.35 22.27 -0.83
C LEU A 19 -23.28 21.42 -0.15
N ILE A 20 -23.67 20.23 0.32
CA ILE A 20 -22.75 19.18 0.77
C ILE A 20 -22.98 17.98 -0.16
N GLY A 21 -22.06 17.78 -1.10
CA GLY A 21 -22.07 16.64 -2.02
C GLY A 21 -21.08 15.56 -1.59
N ALA A 22 -21.47 14.29 -1.71
CA ALA A 22 -20.60 13.14 -1.51
C ALA A 22 -20.69 12.22 -2.72
N THR A 23 -19.55 11.74 -3.21
CA THR A 23 -19.47 10.82 -4.36
C THR A 23 -18.24 9.95 -4.25
N THR A 24 -18.27 8.78 -4.90
CA THR A 24 -17.12 7.90 -5.10
C THR A 24 -16.47 8.08 -6.46
N ARG A 25 -17.00 8.98 -7.29
CA ARG A 25 -16.45 9.30 -8.62
C ARG A 25 -15.15 10.09 -8.50
N SER A 26 -14.29 9.94 -9.51
CA SER A 26 -13.06 10.74 -9.58
C SER A 26 -13.40 12.21 -9.84
N PRO A 27 -12.54 13.15 -9.43
CA PRO A 27 -12.79 14.58 -9.65
C PRO A 27 -12.95 14.93 -11.13
N GLU A 28 -12.31 14.20 -12.03
CA GLU A 28 -12.41 14.41 -13.49
C GLU A 28 -13.81 14.10 -14.04
N GLU A 29 -14.57 13.25 -13.35
CA GLU A 29 -15.96 12.91 -13.69
C GLU A 29 -16.97 13.96 -13.20
N ILE A 30 -16.54 14.89 -12.34
CA ILE A 30 -17.39 15.96 -11.81
C ILE A 30 -17.30 17.17 -12.75
N ILE A 31 -18.44 17.76 -13.07
CA ILE A 31 -18.55 18.90 -13.99
C ILE A 31 -17.64 20.04 -13.49
N PRO A 32 -16.72 20.58 -14.32
CA PRO A 32 -15.76 21.61 -13.90
C PRO A 32 -16.40 22.85 -13.28
N ALA A 33 -17.63 23.19 -13.67
CA ALA A 33 -18.37 24.34 -13.14
C ALA A 33 -18.75 24.20 -11.65
N ILE A 34 -18.93 22.97 -11.15
CA ILE A 34 -19.15 22.69 -9.73
C ILE A 34 -17.82 22.67 -9.01
N ARG A 35 -16.81 21.99 -9.57
CA ARG A 35 -15.47 21.87 -8.98
C ARG A 35 -14.79 23.21 -8.72
N SER A 36 -14.95 24.18 -9.63
CA SER A 36 -14.38 25.51 -9.45
C SER A 36 -15.06 26.34 -8.35
N ARG A 37 -16.19 25.88 -7.81
CA ARG A 37 -16.99 26.58 -6.79
C ARG A 37 -17.13 25.82 -5.47
N CYS A 38 -16.68 24.57 -5.40
CA CYS A 38 -16.76 23.73 -4.22
C CYS A 38 -15.36 23.34 -3.75
N VAL A 39 -15.17 23.24 -2.43
CA VAL A 39 -13.96 22.65 -1.87
C VAL A 39 -14.10 21.13 -1.90
N GLU A 40 -13.11 20.46 -2.49
CA GLU A 40 -13.04 19.00 -2.54
C GLU A 40 -12.40 18.47 -1.26
N ILE A 41 -13.09 17.58 -0.56
CA ILE A 41 -12.60 16.91 0.65
C ILE A 41 -12.51 15.41 0.35
N PHE A 42 -11.29 14.88 0.39
CA PHE A 42 -11.04 13.45 0.24
C PHE A 42 -10.95 12.79 1.61
N PHE A 43 -11.65 11.67 1.78
CA PHE A 43 -11.59 10.87 2.99
C PHE A 43 -10.62 9.72 2.79
N ARG A 44 -9.77 9.48 3.78
CA ARG A 44 -9.03 8.23 3.86
C ARG A 44 -9.96 7.10 4.29
N GLY A 45 -9.62 5.87 3.92
CA GLY A 45 -10.28 4.67 4.47
C GLY A 45 -10.14 4.59 5.99
N LEU A 46 -11.09 3.90 6.62
CA LEU A 46 -11.08 3.65 8.06
C LEU A 46 -9.96 2.68 8.42
N GLN A 47 -9.28 2.93 9.54
CA GLN A 47 -8.31 2.01 10.12
C GLN A 47 -9.01 0.92 10.95
N PRO A 48 -8.37 -0.24 11.18
CA PRO A 48 -8.96 -1.32 11.98
C PRO A 48 -9.45 -0.84 13.35
N GLU A 49 -8.67 0.02 14.02
CA GLU A 49 -9.00 0.55 15.35
C GLU A 49 -10.23 1.48 15.29
N GLU A 50 -10.41 2.20 14.18
CA GLU A 50 -11.60 3.03 13.96
C GLU A 50 -12.84 2.19 13.66
N ILE A 51 -12.67 1.07 12.96
CA ILE A 51 -13.71 0.07 12.70
C ILE A 51 -14.13 -0.61 14.01
N GLU A 52 -13.19 -0.95 14.89
CA GLU A 52 -13.48 -1.49 16.22
C GLU A 52 -14.36 -0.54 17.04
N VAL A 53 -14.07 0.76 17.01
CA VAL A 53 -14.90 1.79 17.66
C VAL A 53 -16.31 1.81 17.07
N ILE A 54 -16.45 1.69 15.75
CA ILE A 54 -17.76 1.60 15.09
C ILE A 54 -18.51 0.34 15.52
N ALA A 55 -17.82 -0.80 15.57
CA ALA A 55 -18.40 -2.08 15.98
C ALA A 55 -18.95 -2.01 17.42
N ARG A 56 -18.17 -1.46 18.35
CA ARG A 56 -18.59 -1.26 19.75
C ARG A 56 -19.76 -0.30 19.86
N LYS A 57 -19.75 0.81 19.11
CA LYS A 57 -20.88 1.76 19.06
C LYS A 57 -22.14 1.14 18.46
N ALA A 58 -21.99 0.30 17.45
CA ALA A 58 -23.11 -0.44 16.86
C ALA A 58 -23.71 -1.40 17.89
N MET A 59 -22.87 -2.15 18.62
CA MET A 59 -23.34 -3.05 19.66
C MET A 59 -24.08 -2.32 20.79
N SER A 60 -23.54 -1.19 21.25
CA SER A 60 -24.18 -0.39 22.30
C SER A 60 -25.58 0.09 21.92
N LYS A 61 -25.87 0.30 20.63
CA LYS A 61 -27.23 0.65 20.15
C LYS A 61 -28.18 -0.54 20.13
N ILE A 62 -27.66 -1.75 19.94
CA ILE A 62 -28.43 -3.00 19.97
C ILE A 62 -28.76 -3.37 21.43
N GLY A 63 -27.87 -3.04 22.37
CA GLY A 63 -28.05 -3.29 23.80
C GLY A 63 -27.49 -4.64 24.28
N LEU A 64 -26.59 -5.25 23.51
CA LEU A 64 -25.86 -6.46 23.88
C LEU A 64 -24.41 -6.14 24.27
N ILE A 65 -23.71 -7.13 24.83
CA ILE A 65 -22.29 -7.06 25.15
C ILE A 65 -21.48 -7.66 24.00
N LEU A 66 -20.45 -6.96 23.54
CA LEU A 66 -19.49 -7.48 22.56
C LEU A 66 -18.21 -7.90 23.28
N GLU A 67 -17.75 -9.13 23.04
CA GLU A 67 -16.45 -9.59 23.51
C GLU A 67 -15.31 -8.75 22.92
N GLU A 68 -14.27 -8.46 23.70
CA GLU A 68 -13.16 -7.58 23.30
C GLU A 68 -12.49 -8.05 22.00
N LYS A 69 -12.15 -9.34 21.92
CA LYS A 69 -11.53 -9.95 20.74
C LYS A 69 -12.46 -9.99 19.54
N ALA A 70 -13.77 -10.01 19.73
CA ALA A 70 -14.73 -10.00 18.64
C ALA A 70 -14.71 -8.65 17.90
N ALA A 71 -14.51 -7.54 18.63
CA ALA A 71 -14.31 -6.23 18.01
C ALA A 71 -13.04 -6.21 17.12
N GLU A 72 -11.91 -6.73 17.62
CA GLU A 72 -10.66 -6.82 16.87
C GLU A 72 -10.82 -7.63 15.57
N ILE A 73 -11.58 -8.73 15.61
CA ILE A 73 -11.88 -9.54 14.42
C ILE A 73 -12.71 -8.73 13.42
N VAL A 74 -13.72 -7.98 13.86
CA VAL A 74 -14.44 -7.06 12.97
C VAL A 74 -13.50 -6.04 12.35
N GLY A 75 -12.56 -5.49 13.12
CA GLY A 75 -11.50 -4.60 12.63
C GLY A 75 -10.63 -5.19 11.51
N LYS A 76 -10.35 -6.50 11.58
CA LYS A 76 -9.55 -7.23 10.59
C LYS A 76 -10.30 -7.53 9.30
N TYR A 77 -11.62 -7.68 9.34
CA TYR A 77 -12.41 -8.13 8.17
C TYR A 77 -13.26 -7.03 7.54
N ALA A 78 -13.72 -6.03 8.29
CA ALA A 78 -14.52 -4.94 7.74
C ALA A 78 -13.63 -3.85 7.10
N THR A 79 -13.98 -3.44 5.87
CA THR A 79 -13.26 -2.40 5.15
C THR A 79 -13.82 -1.01 5.36
N ASN A 80 -15.11 -0.93 5.72
CA ASN A 80 -15.85 0.30 5.89
C ASN A 80 -16.89 0.16 7.02
N GLY A 81 -17.48 1.29 7.43
CA GLY A 81 -18.43 1.30 8.55
C GLY A 81 -19.71 0.50 8.29
N ARG A 82 -20.15 0.35 7.03
CA ARG A 82 -21.33 -0.45 6.69
C ARG A 82 -21.04 -1.93 6.91
N ASP A 83 -19.89 -2.42 6.45
CA ASP A 83 -19.46 -3.82 6.68
C ASP A 83 -19.41 -4.13 8.18
N ALA A 84 -18.80 -3.23 8.97
CA ALA A 84 -18.67 -3.38 10.41
C ALA A 84 -20.04 -3.49 11.11
N VAL A 85 -20.97 -2.61 10.77
CA VAL A 85 -22.34 -2.63 11.31
C VAL A 85 -23.07 -3.91 10.88
N ASN A 86 -22.91 -4.33 9.62
CA ASN A 86 -23.59 -5.52 9.10
C ASN A 86 -23.11 -6.80 9.80
N LEU A 87 -21.79 -6.97 9.99
CA LEU A 87 -21.22 -8.10 10.73
C LEU A 87 -21.79 -8.15 12.16
N ILE A 88 -21.82 -7.00 12.84
CA ILE A 88 -22.35 -6.88 14.19
C ILE A 88 -23.84 -7.20 14.25
N GLN A 89 -24.64 -6.72 13.30
CA GLN A 89 -26.07 -6.99 13.25
C GLN A 89 -26.38 -8.47 13.02
N LEU A 90 -25.66 -9.12 12.10
CA LEU A 90 -25.84 -10.55 11.82
C LEU A 90 -25.45 -11.40 13.03
N ALA A 91 -24.30 -11.13 13.65
CA ALA A 91 -23.85 -11.86 14.84
C ALA A 91 -24.77 -11.61 16.05
N SER A 92 -25.29 -10.39 16.19
CA SER A 92 -26.32 -10.08 17.20
C SER A 92 -27.60 -10.88 16.97
N GLY A 93 -28.00 -11.08 15.71
CA GLY A 93 -29.16 -11.91 15.36
C GLY A 93 -29.03 -13.35 15.84
N ILE A 94 -27.83 -13.93 15.75
CA ILE A 94 -27.52 -15.26 16.28
C ILE A 94 -27.66 -15.29 17.80
N ALA A 95 -27.00 -14.35 18.49
CA ALA A 95 -27.06 -14.27 19.94
C ALA A 95 -28.49 -14.09 20.47
N ILE A 96 -29.29 -13.22 19.83
CA ILE A 96 -30.69 -12.99 20.20
C ILE A 96 -31.53 -14.26 20.00
N ASN A 97 -31.35 -14.96 18.88
CA ASN A 97 -32.09 -16.18 18.58
C ASN A 97 -31.77 -17.33 19.56
N GLU A 98 -30.58 -17.31 20.16
CA GLU A 98 -30.14 -18.25 21.19
C GLU A 98 -30.38 -17.71 22.62
N GLU A 99 -31.14 -16.63 22.78
CA GLU A 99 -31.46 -16.00 24.07
C GLU A 99 -30.21 -15.55 24.87
N ARG A 100 -29.11 -15.24 24.18
CA ARG A 100 -27.86 -14.73 24.75
C ARG A 100 -27.82 -13.21 24.77
N THR A 101 -27.13 -12.66 25.77
CA THR A 101 -26.91 -11.21 25.92
C THR A 101 -25.52 -10.76 25.45
N THR A 102 -24.67 -11.71 25.06
CA THR A 102 -23.28 -11.49 24.67
C THR A 102 -23.03 -12.08 23.28
N VAL A 103 -22.43 -11.27 22.41
CA VAL A 103 -21.91 -11.68 21.11
C VAL A 103 -20.45 -12.06 21.29
N THR A 104 -20.13 -13.31 20.98
CA THR A 104 -18.80 -13.89 21.17
C THR A 104 -17.97 -13.79 19.89
N VAL A 105 -16.69 -14.13 20.00
CA VAL A 105 -15.80 -14.33 18.84
C VAL A 105 -16.39 -15.34 17.84
N SER A 106 -16.92 -16.47 18.31
CA SER A 106 -17.46 -17.53 17.44
C SER A 106 -18.66 -17.07 16.61
N ASP A 107 -19.50 -16.18 17.14
CA ASP A 107 -20.64 -15.63 16.40
C ASP A 107 -20.14 -14.79 15.20
N ILE A 108 -19.11 -13.98 15.41
CA ILE A 108 -18.51 -13.14 14.37
C ILE A 108 -17.79 -14.00 13.33
N GLU A 109 -16.99 -14.98 13.77
CA GLU A 109 -16.30 -15.91 12.86
C GLU A 109 -17.29 -16.68 11.99
N TRP A 110 -18.39 -17.17 12.57
CA TRP A 110 -19.43 -17.85 11.81
C TRP A 110 -20.03 -16.95 10.71
N VAL A 111 -20.30 -15.68 11.02
CA VAL A 111 -20.81 -14.71 10.02
C VAL A 111 -19.77 -14.43 8.94
N ILE A 112 -18.50 -14.32 9.31
CA ILE A 112 -17.39 -14.09 8.39
C ILE A 112 -17.25 -15.26 7.41
N GLU A 113 -17.26 -16.49 7.92
CA GLU A 113 -17.10 -17.72 7.13
C GLU A 113 -18.29 -17.92 6.17
N ASN A 114 -19.52 -17.82 6.69
CA ASN A 114 -20.72 -18.02 5.88
C ASN A 114 -20.99 -16.84 4.93
N GLY A 115 -20.55 -15.64 5.30
CA GLY A 115 -20.61 -14.45 4.46
C GLY A 115 -19.46 -14.31 3.47
N GLN A 116 -18.49 -15.23 3.47
CA GLN A 116 -17.30 -15.22 2.62
C GLN A 116 -16.52 -13.89 2.69
N TYR A 117 -16.46 -13.29 3.87
CA TYR A 117 -15.70 -12.05 4.08
C TYR A 117 -14.21 -12.36 3.98
N SER A 118 -13.52 -11.63 3.11
CA SER A 118 -12.06 -11.71 3.03
C SER A 118 -11.43 -10.79 4.07
N PRO A 119 -10.34 -11.22 4.74
CA PRO A 119 -9.61 -10.34 5.63
C PRO A 119 -9.07 -9.14 4.85
N ARG A 120 -8.98 -8.00 5.53
CA ARG A 120 -8.34 -6.82 4.97
C ARG A 120 -6.88 -7.16 4.58
N PRO A 121 -6.41 -6.71 3.41
CA PRO A 121 -4.99 -6.80 3.09
C PRO A 121 -4.18 -5.97 4.11
N ASP A 122 -3.47 -6.64 5.00
CA ASP A 122 -2.54 -6.03 5.95
C ASP A 122 -1.15 -6.59 5.70
N LYS A 123 -0.48 -6.04 4.68
CA LYS A 123 0.90 -6.40 4.38
C LYS A 123 1.82 -5.73 5.39
N LYS A 124 2.53 -6.54 6.17
CA LYS A 124 3.59 -6.11 7.07
C LYS A 124 4.94 -6.32 6.41
N ILE A 125 5.91 -5.53 6.86
CA ILE A 125 7.30 -5.71 6.46
C ILE A 125 7.83 -7.02 7.05
N ASN A 126 8.64 -7.74 6.26
CA ASN A 126 9.32 -8.95 6.71
C ASN A 126 10.21 -8.69 7.91
N GLU A 127 10.31 -9.67 8.80
CA GLU A 127 11.11 -9.54 10.03
C GLU A 127 12.62 -9.66 9.77
N ARG A 128 13.01 -10.30 8.66
CA ARG A 128 14.41 -10.62 8.35
C ARG A 128 14.88 -9.94 7.07
N PRO A 129 16.14 -9.45 7.04
CA PRO A 129 16.76 -8.98 5.81
C PRO A 129 16.96 -10.15 4.85
N GLN A 130 16.78 -9.90 3.56
CA GLN A 130 16.86 -10.92 2.52
C GLN A 130 17.57 -10.38 1.28
N ILE A 131 18.20 -11.29 0.52
CA ILE A 131 18.80 -10.99 -0.78
C ILE A 131 17.68 -10.90 -1.81
N GLY A 132 17.70 -9.85 -2.63
CA GLY A 132 16.79 -9.65 -3.74
C GLY A 132 15.37 -9.29 -3.34
N TYR A 133 15.09 -9.04 -2.06
CA TYR A 133 13.74 -8.72 -1.56
C TYR A 133 13.69 -7.27 -1.09
N VAL A 134 12.75 -6.48 -1.63
CA VAL A 134 12.61 -5.05 -1.34
C VAL A 134 11.15 -4.69 -1.09
N ASN A 135 10.90 -3.83 -0.11
CA ASN A 135 9.60 -3.21 0.10
C ASN A 135 9.45 -1.95 -0.77
N GLY A 136 8.76 -2.08 -1.89
CA GLY A 136 8.26 -0.95 -2.68
C GLY A 136 6.97 -0.36 -2.10
N LEU A 137 6.53 0.78 -2.65
CA LEU A 137 5.28 1.44 -2.25
C LEU A 137 4.41 1.76 -3.47
N ALA A 138 3.13 1.41 -3.36
CA ALA A 138 2.11 1.64 -4.37
C ALA A 138 0.98 2.53 -3.83
N VAL A 139 0.19 3.09 -4.75
CA VAL A 139 -1.06 3.79 -4.43
C VAL A 139 -2.16 3.21 -5.29
N TYR A 140 -3.28 2.89 -4.66
CA TYR A 140 -4.51 2.45 -5.31
C TYR A 140 -5.60 3.51 -5.16
N GLY A 141 -6.42 3.66 -6.20
CA GLY A 141 -7.56 4.57 -6.20
C GLY A 141 -7.24 6.01 -5.76
N ALA A 142 -8.18 6.63 -5.06
CA ALA A 142 -8.04 8.00 -4.55
C ALA A 142 -7.21 8.04 -3.26
N ASN A 143 -5.89 7.78 -3.37
CA ASN A 143 -4.89 8.00 -2.30
C ASN A 143 -4.81 6.90 -1.22
N MET A 144 -5.06 5.62 -1.57
CA MET A 144 -4.82 4.48 -0.67
C MET A 144 -3.43 3.91 -0.91
N GLY A 145 -2.48 4.18 -0.01
CA GLY A 145 -1.14 3.61 -0.09
C GLY A 145 -1.08 2.14 0.34
N ALA A 146 -0.13 1.39 -0.21
CA ALA A 146 0.17 0.03 0.21
C ALA A 146 1.66 -0.29 0.07
N VAL A 147 2.16 -1.20 0.91
CA VAL A 147 3.47 -1.84 0.70
C VAL A 147 3.34 -2.89 -0.37
N MET A 148 4.31 -2.92 -1.28
CA MET A 148 4.40 -3.85 -2.39
C MET A 148 5.74 -4.55 -2.34
N GLU A 149 5.73 -5.86 -2.37
CA GLU A 149 6.95 -6.67 -2.30
C GLU A 149 7.52 -6.79 -3.72
N ILE A 150 8.84 -6.67 -3.83
CA ILE A 150 9.56 -6.87 -5.07
C ILE A 150 10.65 -7.88 -4.80
N GLU A 151 10.59 -8.98 -5.53
CA GLU A 151 11.55 -10.06 -5.44
C GLU A 151 12.39 -10.08 -6.71
N ALA A 152 13.69 -10.31 -6.57
CA ALA A 152 14.62 -10.49 -7.66
C ALA A 152 15.52 -11.68 -7.37
N SER A 153 15.72 -12.53 -8.38
CA SER A 153 16.72 -13.60 -8.38
C SER A 153 17.67 -13.38 -9.55
N ALA A 154 18.96 -13.62 -9.35
CA ALA A 154 19.96 -13.53 -10.40
C ALA A 154 20.83 -14.80 -10.37
N MET A 155 20.79 -15.56 -11.46
CA MET A 155 21.60 -16.77 -11.63
C MET A 155 22.61 -16.55 -12.74
N LYS A 156 23.87 -16.96 -12.57
CA LYS A 156 24.87 -16.85 -13.64
C LYS A 156 24.43 -17.66 -14.85
N SER A 157 24.31 -17.00 -16.00
CA SER A 157 23.89 -17.62 -17.25
C SER A 157 24.99 -18.53 -17.80
N LYS A 158 24.60 -19.69 -18.32
CA LYS A 158 25.53 -20.65 -18.93
C LYS A 158 25.97 -20.22 -20.33
N ASN A 159 25.18 -19.40 -21.02
CA ASN A 159 25.35 -19.11 -22.45
C ASN A 159 25.86 -17.69 -22.76
N LYS A 160 26.31 -16.93 -21.74
CA LYS A 160 26.76 -15.52 -21.83
C LYS A 160 25.72 -14.50 -22.35
N ASP A 161 24.49 -14.94 -22.60
CA ASP A 161 23.38 -14.08 -23.00
C ASP A 161 22.20 -14.37 -22.06
N GLY A 162 22.26 -13.74 -20.90
CA GLY A 162 21.28 -13.87 -19.83
C GLY A 162 19.98 -13.13 -20.14
N GLU A 163 18.86 -13.70 -19.68
CA GLU A 163 17.53 -13.15 -19.93
C GLU A 163 16.99 -12.41 -18.71
N VAL A 164 16.29 -11.29 -18.93
CA VAL A 164 15.53 -10.59 -17.89
C VAL A 164 14.05 -10.92 -18.02
N ARG A 165 13.50 -11.61 -17.02
CA ARG A 165 12.08 -11.98 -16.93
C ARG A 165 11.39 -11.17 -15.84
N ILE A 166 10.15 -10.77 -16.12
CA ILE A 166 9.33 -10.01 -15.18
C ILE A 166 7.97 -10.72 -15.06
N THR A 167 7.55 -11.03 -13.84
CA THR A 167 6.24 -11.64 -13.55
C THR A 167 5.45 -10.80 -12.56
N GLY A 168 4.11 -10.85 -12.65
CA GLY A 168 3.23 -10.08 -11.75
C GLY A 168 2.97 -8.63 -12.17
N ILE A 169 3.37 -8.24 -13.40
CA ILE A 169 3.03 -6.93 -13.99
C ILE A 169 1.98 -7.08 -15.08
N VAL A 170 1.27 -5.99 -15.37
CA VAL A 170 0.46 -5.90 -16.59
C VAL A 170 1.41 -5.75 -17.77
N GLU A 171 1.28 -6.57 -18.82
CA GLU A 171 2.20 -6.49 -19.97
C GLU A 171 1.89 -5.28 -20.87
N GLU A 172 0.60 -4.94 -21.00
CA GLU A 172 0.11 -3.82 -21.81
C GLU A 172 -0.97 -3.02 -21.08
N GLU A 173 -0.79 -1.70 -21.05
CA GLU A 173 -1.76 -0.76 -20.46
C GLU A 173 -2.67 -0.21 -21.58
N GLU A 174 -3.99 -0.36 -21.42
CA GLU A 174 -4.99 0.30 -22.27
C GLU A 174 -5.45 1.59 -21.59
N ILE A 175 -4.93 2.73 -22.05
CA ILE A 175 -5.41 4.03 -21.57
C ILE A 175 -6.72 4.34 -22.27
N SER A 176 -7.81 4.32 -21.49
CA SER A 176 -9.14 4.73 -21.93
C SER A 176 -9.35 6.19 -21.56
N GLY A 177 -9.09 7.11 -22.50
CA GLY A 177 -9.36 8.54 -22.36
C GLY A 177 -10.45 8.97 -23.34
N GLY A 178 -11.71 9.01 -22.88
CA GLY A 178 -12.87 9.30 -23.75
C GLY A 178 -13.08 8.24 -24.84
N ASN A 179 -13.40 8.65 -26.08
CA ASN A 179 -13.69 7.77 -27.22
C ASN A 179 -12.44 7.14 -27.88
N LYS A 180 -11.24 7.24 -27.29
CA LYS A 180 -10.00 6.71 -27.88
C LYS A 180 -9.35 5.70 -26.94
N LYS A 181 -9.15 4.48 -27.46
CA LYS A 181 -8.39 3.41 -26.82
C LYS A 181 -6.96 3.45 -27.36
N MET A 182 -5.97 3.58 -26.48
CA MET A 182 -4.55 3.53 -26.84
C MET A 182 -3.85 2.46 -26.01
N ARG A 183 -3.19 1.51 -26.69
CA ARG A 183 -2.36 0.48 -26.05
C ARG A 183 -0.92 0.98 -25.95
N ARG A 184 -0.31 0.89 -24.77
CA ARG A 184 1.10 1.21 -24.53
C ARG A 184 1.78 0.06 -23.79
N LYS A 185 3.09 -0.13 -24.02
CA LYS A 185 3.92 -1.00 -23.17
C LYS A 185 3.79 -0.52 -21.72
N SER A 186 3.69 -1.47 -20.78
CA SER A 186 3.60 -1.12 -19.37
C SER A 186 4.79 -0.29 -18.90
N THR A 187 4.50 0.74 -18.11
CA THR A 187 5.49 1.62 -17.50
C THR A 187 6.42 0.89 -16.54
N ALA A 188 5.98 -0.22 -15.94
CA ALA A 188 6.80 -1.10 -15.12
C ALA A 188 7.92 -1.77 -15.95
N LYS A 189 7.61 -2.23 -17.17
CA LYS A 189 8.59 -2.84 -18.08
C LYS A 189 9.65 -1.84 -18.54
N CYS A 190 9.23 -0.63 -18.91
CA CYS A 190 10.17 0.44 -19.26
C CYS A 190 11.08 0.82 -18.07
N SER A 191 10.55 0.78 -16.85
CA SER A 191 11.35 1.03 -15.65
C SER A 191 12.43 -0.03 -15.47
N THR A 192 12.12 -1.31 -15.72
CA THR A 192 13.11 -2.39 -15.66
C THR A 192 14.21 -2.24 -16.72
N GLU A 193 13.87 -1.85 -17.96
CA GLU A 193 14.88 -1.58 -18.99
C GLU A 193 15.85 -0.44 -18.57
N ASN A 194 15.31 0.61 -17.95
CA ASN A 194 16.12 1.69 -17.39
C ASN A 194 17.00 1.18 -16.23
N VAL A 195 16.48 0.32 -15.35
CA VAL A 195 17.21 -0.27 -14.23
C VAL A 195 18.46 -1.00 -14.72
N ILE A 196 18.32 -1.88 -15.71
CA ILE A 196 19.44 -2.64 -16.28
C ILE A 196 20.53 -1.69 -16.78
N THR A 197 20.13 -0.67 -17.56
CA THR A 197 21.05 0.36 -18.07
C THR A 197 21.80 1.08 -16.95
N VAL A 198 21.11 1.42 -15.85
CA VAL A 198 21.70 2.11 -14.70
C VAL A 198 22.69 1.21 -13.96
N LEU A 199 22.37 -0.06 -13.76
CA LEU A 199 23.25 -1.00 -13.06
C LEU A 199 24.54 -1.29 -13.85
N GLU A 200 24.44 -1.49 -15.17
CA GLU A 200 25.61 -1.64 -16.04
C GLU A 200 26.49 -0.38 -16.00
N LYS A 201 25.88 0.81 -16.11
CA LYS A 201 26.63 2.07 -16.25
C LYS A 201 27.26 2.56 -14.95
N PHE A 202 26.55 2.51 -13.83
CA PHE A 202 26.99 3.14 -12.57
C PHE A 202 27.66 2.18 -11.60
N TYR A 203 27.36 0.88 -11.71
CA TYR A 203 27.92 -0.15 -10.82
C TYR A 203 28.77 -1.19 -11.56
N ASN A 204 28.92 -1.07 -12.88
CA ASN A 204 29.71 -1.98 -13.71
C ASN A 204 29.31 -3.45 -13.50
N LEU A 205 28.01 -3.70 -13.30
CA LEU A 205 27.46 -5.04 -13.18
C LEU A 205 27.21 -5.61 -14.57
N ASP A 206 27.77 -6.78 -14.85
CA ASP A 206 27.53 -7.51 -16.10
C ASP A 206 26.15 -8.19 -16.05
N THR A 207 25.08 -7.44 -16.30
CA THR A 207 23.72 -7.98 -16.25
C THR A 207 23.45 -9.03 -17.33
N LYS A 208 24.18 -8.98 -18.47
CA LYS A 208 24.08 -10.00 -19.53
C LYS A 208 24.69 -11.34 -19.13
N GLY A 209 25.55 -11.36 -18.11
CA GLY A 209 26.06 -12.59 -17.52
C GLY A 209 25.06 -13.34 -16.65
N TYR A 210 23.84 -12.81 -16.43
CA TYR A 210 22.87 -13.37 -15.48
C TYR A 210 21.48 -13.54 -16.08
N ASP A 211 20.83 -14.65 -15.73
CA ASP A 211 19.39 -14.82 -15.85
C ASP A 211 18.72 -14.15 -14.65
N ILE A 212 18.04 -13.04 -14.88
CA ILE A 212 17.41 -12.21 -13.85
C ILE A 212 15.90 -12.42 -13.90
N HIS A 213 15.30 -12.79 -12.78
CA HIS A 213 13.86 -12.90 -12.64
C HIS A 213 13.37 -11.91 -11.58
N ILE A 214 12.54 -10.96 -12.00
CA ILE A 214 11.89 -9.99 -11.13
C ILE A 214 10.42 -10.41 -10.98
N ASN A 215 9.95 -10.51 -9.74
CA ASN A 215 8.60 -10.93 -9.42
C ASN A 215 7.92 -9.90 -8.51
N PHE A 216 6.65 -9.62 -8.80
CA PHE A 216 5.78 -8.79 -7.98
C PHE A 216 4.65 -9.67 -7.39
N PRO A 217 4.80 -10.19 -6.16
CA PRO A 217 3.81 -11.06 -5.54
C PRO A 217 2.47 -10.36 -5.28
N GLY A 218 1.37 -11.09 -5.47
CA GLY A 218 0.04 -10.69 -4.98
C GLY A 218 -0.96 -10.19 -6.02
N GLY A 219 -0.70 -10.34 -7.33
CA GLY A 219 -1.71 -10.25 -8.40
C GLY A 219 -2.34 -8.87 -8.64
N ALA A 220 -2.07 -7.87 -7.82
CA ALA A 220 -2.51 -6.50 -8.04
C ALA A 220 -1.65 -5.87 -9.15
N PRO A 221 -2.26 -5.35 -10.23
CA PRO A 221 -1.52 -4.79 -11.34
C PRO A 221 -0.64 -3.63 -10.87
N VAL A 222 0.68 -3.76 -11.08
CA VAL A 222 1.64 -2.69 -10.85
C VAL A 222 1.56 -1.73 -12.02
N ASP A 223 1.01 -0.55 -11.78
CA ASP A 223 0.87 0.52 -12.77
C ASP A 223 1.70 1.73 -12.34
N GLY A 224 2.69 2.10 -13.17
CA GLY A 224 3.50 3.30 -13.01
C GLY A 224 5.00 3.08 -12.76
N PRO A 225 5.85 4.08 -13.12
CA PRO A 225 7.31 4.00 -13.00
C PRO A 225 7.85 4.14 -11.57
N SER A 226 6.98 4.32 -10.58
CA SER A 226 7.34 4.70 -9.21
C SER A 226 8.04 3.61 -8.38
N ALA A 227 8.19 2.40 -8.95
CA ALA A 227 8.95 1.30 -8.36
C ALA A 227 10.41 1.22 -8.86
N GLY A 228 10.86 2.15 -9.72
CA GLY A 228 12.17 2.11 -10.37
C GLY A 228 13.35 1.92 -9.40
N ILE A 229 13.40 2.68 -8.32
CA ILE A 229 14.48 2.55 -7.31
C ILE A 229 14.40 1.23 -6.52
N ALA A 230 13.19 0.72 -6.30
CA ALA A 230 12.96 -0.53 -5.57
C ALA A 230 13.40 -1.73 -6.42
N ILE A 231 13.03 -1.74 -7.71
CA ILE A 231 13.49 -2.73 -8.68
C ILE A 231 15.02 -2.69 -8.81
N THR A 232 15.61 -1.48 -8.87
CA THR A 232 17.07 -1.34 -8.97
C THR A 232 17.77 -1.95 -7.76
N THR A 233 17.25 -1.70 -6.56
CA THR A 233 17.81 -2.25 -5.32
C THR A 233 17.66 -3.77 -5.27
N ALA A 234 16.52 -4.32 -5.68
CA ALA A 234 16.27 -5.76 -5.67
C ALA A 234 17.24 -6.48 -6.63
N VAL A 235 17.38 -5.98 -7.86
CA VAL A 235 18.30 -6.56 -8.85
C VAL A 235 19.76 -6.40 -8.43
N TYR A 236 20.15 -5.22 -7.91
CA TYR A 236 21.50 -5.00 -7.37
C TYR A 236 21.82 -6.01 -6.26
N SER A 237 20.91 -6.17 -5.30
CA SER A 237 21.01 -7.12 -4.20
C SER A 237 21.15 -8.56 -4.72
N ALA A 238 20.30 -8.97 -5.66
CA ALA A 238 20.32 -10.31 -6.23
C ALA A 238 21.65 -10.65 -6.95
N ILE A 239 22.20 -9.70 -7.71
CA ILE A 239 23.47 -9.91 -8.43
C ILE A 239 24.67 -9.91 -7.47
N THR A 240 24.69 -9.00 -6.50
CA THR A 240 25.81 -8.83 -5.57
C THR A 240 25.78 -9.79 -4.39
N GLY A 241 24.65 -10.44 -4.13
CA GLY A 241 24.45 -11.32 -2.97
C GLY A 241 24.36 -10.58 -1.64
N LYS A 242 24.19 -9.25 -1.64
CA LYS A 242 24.08 -8.44 -0.41
C LYS A 242 22.63 -8.32 0.03
N CYS A 243 22.36 -8.42 1.33
CA CYS A 243 21.00 -8.29 1.85
C CYS A 243 20.49 -6.84 1.81
N VAL A 244 19.19 -6.68 1.59
CA VAL A 244 18.48 -5.40 1.73
C VAL A 244 17.98 -5.28 3.17
N ASP A 245 18.11 -4.09 3.78
CA ASP A 245 17.50 -3.79 5.08
C ASP A 245 15.97 -3.89 4.97
N ASN A 246 15.41 -4.89 5.63
CA ASN A 246 13.98 -5.17 5.58
C ASN A 246 13.14 -4.02 6.15
N ASN A 247 13.68 -3.20 7.06
CA ASN A 247 12.91 -2.11 7.66
C ASN A 247 12.74 -0.88 6.73
N ILE A 248 13.38 -0.91 5.56
CA ILE A 248 13.29 0.15 4.56
C ILE A 248 12.15 -0.14 3.59
N ALA A 249 11.32 0.88 3.37
CA ALA A 249 10.44 0.95 2.22
C ALA A 249 10.87 2.09 1.28
N MET A 250 10.58 1.99 -0.01
CA MET A 250 11.04 3.00 -0.97
C MET A 250 10.10 3.24 -2.15
N THR A 251 10.13 4.45 -2.68
CA THR A 251 9.43 4.82 -3.92
C THR A 251 10.21 5.88 -4.67
N GLY A 252 10.18 5.82 -6.00
CA GLY A 252 10.89 6.74 -6.87
C GLY A 252 11.03 6.16 -8.27
N GLU A 253 10.90 7.02 -9.27
CA GLU A 253 11.24 6.67 -10.63
C GLU A 253 12.76 6.79 -10.83
N ILE A 254 13.34 5.87 -11.61
CA ILE A 254 14.76 5.89 -11.94
C ILE A 254 14.95 6.35 -13.39
N SER A 255 15.80 7.35 -13.57
CA SER A 255 16.26 7.76 -14.90
C SER A 255 17.52 6.99 -15.31
N ILE A 256 17.76 6.85 -16.62
CA ILE A 256 18.99 6.24 -17.18
C ILE A 256 20.28 6.99 -16.79
N HIS A 257 20.15 8.18 -16.21
CA HIS A 257 21.25 8.98 -15.66
C HIS A 257 21.48 8.73 -14.15
N GLY A 258 20.82 7.73 -13.56
CA GLY A 258 20.97 7.38 -12.15
C GLY A 258 20.30 8.37 -11.17
N LEU A 259 19.50 9.31 -11.67
CA LEU A 259 18.75 10.26 -10.83
C LEU A 259 17.40 9.69 -10.41
N VAL A 260 17.02 9.95 -9.16
CA VAL A 260 15.69 9.62 -8.60
C VAL A 260 14.71 10.74 -8.93
N LYS A 261 13.58 10.37 -9.54
CA LYS A 261 12.56 11.30 -10.04
C LYS A 261 11.30 11.28 -9.17
N PRO A 262 10.58 12.42 -9.09
CA PRO A 262 9.39 12.55 -8.25
C PRO A 262 8.26 11.62 -8.68
N VAL A 263 7.43 11.24 -7.72
CA VAL A 263 6.27 10.36 -7.90
C VAL A 263 5.02 10.94 -7.24
N GLY A 264 3.84 10.45 -7.64
CA GLY A 264 2.56 10.83 -7.04
C GLY A 264 2.25 10.09 -5.74
N GLY A 265 1.35 10.68 -4.93
CA GLY A 265 0.74 10.03 -3.76
C GLY A 265 1.71 9.73 -2.60
N VAL A 266 2.82 10.47 -2.48
CA VAL A 266 3.89 10.18 -1.51
C VAL A 266 3.40 10.15 -0.07
N ASN A 267 2.47 11.03 0.32
CA ASN A 267 1.93 11.02 1.68
C ASN A 267 1.23 9.69 1.99
N ALA A 268 0.35 9.21 1.11
CA ALA A 268 -0.32 7.92 1.30
C ALA A 268 0.67 6.74 1.32
N LYS A 269 1.70 6.77 0.48
CA LYS A 269 2.78 5.76 0.46
C LYS A 269 3.55 5.73 1.78
N VAL A 270 3.94 6.89 2.31
CA VAL A 270 4.66 7.02 3.58
C VAL A 270 3.81 6.52 4.74
N GLN A 271 2.52 6.87 4.79
CA GLN A 271 1.62 6.38 5.84
C GLN A 271 1.43 4.86 5.77
N ALA A 272 1.34 4.30 4.56
CA ALA A 272 1.25 2.85 4.36
C ALA A 272 2.53 2.13 4.82
N ALA A 273 3.71 2.67 4.49
CA ALA A 273 4.99 2.15 4.96
C ALA A 273 5.06 2.13 6.50
N LYS A 274 4.73 3.26 7.13
CA LYS A 274 4.70 3.38 8.59
C LYS A 274 3.76 2.35 9.21
N LYS A 275 2.55 2.19 8.65
CA LYS A 275 1.57 1.22 9.14
C LYS A 275 2.06 -0.22 9.01
N ALA A 276 2.76 -0.54 7.91
CA ALA A 276 3.35 -1.85 7.68
C ALA A 276 4.57 -2.16 8.58
N GLY A 277 5.03 -1.18 9.37
CA GLY A 277 6.17 -1.34 10.29
C GLY A 277 7.50 -0.82 9.77
N ALA A 278 7.53 -0.04 8.68
CA ALA A 278 8.77 0.54 8.16
C ALA A 278 9.34 1.55 9.15
N THR A 279 10.62 1.41 9.49
CA THR A 279 11.33 2.40 10.32
C THR A 279 12.00 3.47 9.47
N LYS A 280 12.22 3.20 8.18
CA LYS A 280 12.83 4.12 7.22
C LYS A 280 12.06 4.10 5.89
N VAL A 281 11.87 5.27 5.30
CA VAL A 281 11.25 5.39 3.97
C VAL A 281 12.06 6.28 3.06
N LEU A 282 12.53 5.75 1.94
CA LEU A 282 13.22 6.51 0.90
C LEU A 282 12.21 7.14 -0.06
N ILE A 283 12.29 8.45 -0.24
CA ILE A 283 11.45 9.19 -1.19
C ILE A 283 12.30 10.08 -2.09
N PRO A 284 11.83 10.45 -3.30
CA PRO A 284 12.54 11.41 -4.13
C PRO A 284 12.69 12.74 -3.40
N LYS A 285 13.87 13.35 -3.48
CA LYS A 285 14.16 14.64 -2.85
C LYS A 285 13.15 15.73 -3.23
N ASP A 286 12.70 15.74 -4.48
CA ASP A 286 11.72 16.71 -5.00
C ASP A 286 10.32 16.51 -4.41
N ASN A 287 10.01 15.36 -3.80
CA ASN A 287 8.76 15.13 -3.08
C ASN A 287 8.82 15.46 -1.60
N TRP A 288 9.99 15.89 -1.08
CA TRP A 288 10.14 16.24 0.33
C TRP A 288 9.20 17.38 0.73
N GLN A 289 8.62 17.24 1.93
CA GLN A 289 7.76 18.24 2.56
C GLN A 289 8.13 18.30 4.05
N ASP A 290 8.13 19.51 4.64
CA ASP A 290 8.53 19.70 6.04
C ASP A 290 7.67 18.92 7.03
N SER A 291 6.41 18.62 6.66
CA SER A 291 5.52 17.77 7.43
C SER A 291 6.09 16.37 7.69
N PHE A 292 6.99 15.87 6.84
CA PHE A 292 7.61 14.56 7.01
C PHE A 292 8.65 14.51 8.13
N ALA A 293 9.26 15.65 8.49
CA ALA A 293 10.21 15.71 9.60
C ALA A 293 9.55 15.47 10.97
N ALA A 294 8.25 15.78 11.08
CA ALA A 294 7.48 15.62 12.31
C ALA A 294 6.83 14.23 12.46
N LEU A 295 7.04 13.30 11.52
CA LEU A 295 6.46 11.97 11.61
C LEU A 295 7.21 11.11 12.63
N GLU A 296 6.52 10.76 13.71
CA GLU A 296 7.06 9.81 14.70
C GLU A 296 6.98 8.36 14.19
N GLY A 297 7.91 7.52 14.64
CA GLY A 297 7.93 6.08 14.34
C GLY A 297 8.45 5.70 12.95
N VAL A 298 8.76 6.67 12.08
CA VAL A 298 9.35 6.42 10.75
C VAL A 298 10.27 7.57 10.35
N LYS A 299 11.48 7.24 9.89
CA LYS A 299 12.44 8.22 9.37
C LYS A 299 12.29 8.34 7.85
N ILE A 300 11.91 9.52 7.37
CA ILE A 300 11.81 9.79 5.93
C ILE A 300 13.16 10.31 5.44
N ILE A 301 13.71 9.68 4.39
CA ILE A 301 15.03 10.00 3.85
C ILE A 301 14.85 10.46 2.40
N PRO A 302 15.06 11.75 2.10
CA PRO A 302 15.01 12.24 0.74
C PRO A 302 16.27 11.83 -0.02
N VAL A 303 16.11 11.18 -1.17
CA VAL A 303 17.21 10.72 -2.03
C VAL A 303 17.14 11.35 -3.41
N SER A 304 18.31 11.65 -3.99
CA SER A 304 18.44 12.30 -5.31
C SER A 304 19.06 11.40 -6.37
N SER A 305 19.81 10.39 -5.95
CA SER A 305 20.56 9.49 -6.84
C SER A 305 20.44 8.03 -6.42
N ILE A 306 20.66 7.12 -7.38
CA ILE A 306 20.67 5.68 -7.10
C ILE A 306 21.81 5.27 -6.16
N LYS A 307 22.87 6.07 -6.08
CA LYS A 307 23.96 5.85 -5.14
C LYS A 307 23.49 5.96 -3.69
N GLU A 308 22.79 7.05 -3.36
CA GLU A 308 22.20 7.26 -2.04
C GLU A 308 21.18 6.15 -1.70
N VAL A 309 20.39 5.71 -2.67
CA VAL A 309 19.43 4.61 -2.47
C VAL A 309 20.15 3.33 -2.05
N ILE A 310 21.18 2.90 -2.79
CA ILE A 310 21.90 1.66 -2.51
C ILE A 310 22.68 1.76 -1.19
N GLU A 311 23.31 2.92 -0.91
CA GLU A 311 24.02 3.17 0.35
C GLU A 311 23.10 3.07 1.57
N GLU A 312 21.87 3.56 1.48
CA GLU A 312 20.90 3.46 2.57
C GLU A 312 20.24 2.08 2.66
N ALA A 313 19.99 1.43 1.51
CA ALA A 313 19.17 0.22 1.44
C ALA A 313 19.94 -1.10 1.62
N ILE A 314 21.20 -1.17 1.20
CA ILE A 314 21.99 -2.40 1.26
C ILE A 314 22.74 -2.48 2.59
N MET A 315 22.64 -3.63 3.26
CA MET A 315 23.35 -3.86 4.50
C MET A 315 24.81 -4.23 4.23
N ASP A 316 25.72 -3.65 5.02
CA ASP A 316 27.09 -4.14 5.11
C ASP A 316 27.13 -5.49 5.85
N GLU A 317 28.10 -6.34 5.51
CA GLU A 317 28.23 -7.71 6.05
C GLU A 317 28.25 -7.76 7.59
N GLN A 318 28.89 -6.78 8.23
CA GLN A 318 28.95 -6.68 9.69
C GLN A 318 27.59 -6.37 10.33
N ILE A 319 26.80 -5.48 9.70
CA ILE A 319 25.47 -5.09 10.19
C ILE A 319 24.51 -6.27 10.03
N PHE A 320 24.63 -7.02 8.93
CA PHE A 320 23.81 -8.21 8.68
C PHE A 320 23.97 -9.26 9.79
N HIS A 321 25.20 -9.61 10.18
CA HIS A 321 25.43 -10.61 11.25
C HIS A 321 24.83 -10.18 12.59
N ILE A 322 25.00 -8.91 12.97
CA ILE A 322 24.43 -8.35 14.22
C ILE A 322 22.90 -8.40 14.17
N THR A 323 22.27 -8.05 13.05
CA THR A 323 20.82 -8.05 12.92
C THR A 323 20.24 -9.47 13.00
N VAL A 324 20.87 -10.44 12.33
CA VAL A 324 20.42 -11.85 12.36
C VAL A 324 20.55 -12.46 13.76
N GLU A 325 21.69 -12.27 14.43
CA GLU A 325 21.91 -12.76 15.80
C GLU A 325 20.88 -12.19 16.79
N ASN A 326 20.57 -10.89 16.69
CA ASN A 326 19.56 -10.26 17.54
C ASN A 326 18.14 -10.80 17.29
N ILE A 327 17.81 -11.13 16.04
CA ILE A 327 16.50 -11.74 15.71
C ILE A 327 16.43 -13.15 16.28
N GLU A 328 17.47 -13.97 16.12
CA GLU A 328 17.52 -15.34 16.66
C GLU A 328 17.38 -15.34 18.19
N GLN A 329 18.11 -14.45 18.88
CA GLN A 329 17.97 -14.30 20.34
C GLN A 329 16.56 -13.87 20.77
N LYS A 330 15.91 -12.98 20.03
CA LYS A 330 14.53 -12.54 20.35
C LYS A 330 13.51 -13.66 20.14
N VAL A 331 13.70 -14.51 19.14
CA VAL A 331 12.86 -15.69 18.89
C VAL A 331 13.08 -16.75 19.98
N ASP A 332 14.32 -16.96 20.42
CA ASP A 332 14.64 -17.90 21.51
C ASP A 332 14.08 -17.45 22.87
N ILE A 333 14.02 -16.15 23.14
CA ILE A 333 13.37 -15.62 24.36
C ILE A 333 11.85 -15.88 24.33
N LEU A 334 11.22 -15.83 23.15
CA LEU A 334 9.78 -16.09 23.00
C LEU A 334 9.43 -17.59 23.02
N SER A 335 10.33 -18.47 22.58
CA SER A 335 10.12 -19.93 22.61
C SER A 335 10.31 -20.54 24.00
N ALA A 336 11.00 -19.86 24.92
CA ALA A 336 11.27 -20.33 26.28
C ALA A 336 10.15 -20.05 27.31
N THR A 337 8.94 -19.65 26.89
CA THR A 337 7.78 -19.47 27.81
C THR A 337 6.71 -20.54 27.59
N SER A 338 7.10 -21.82 27.59
CA SER A 338 6.18 -22.89 27.97
C SER A 338 6.10 -22.91 29.49
N LEU A 339 4.94 -22.57 30.03
CA LEU A 339 4.62 -22.65 31.46
C LEU A 339 4.89 -24.06 31.99
N ASP A 340 5.99 -24.22 32.71
CA ASP A 340 6.13 -25.23 33.76
C ASP A 340 5.87 -24.56 35.11
N ALA A 341 4.61 -24.66 35.58
CA ALA A 341 4.19 -24.78 36.99
C ALA A 341 2.66 -24.59 37.13
#